data_AF-L0E9P1-F1
#
_entry.id   AF-L0E9P1-F1
#
_cell.length_a   1.000
_cell.length_b   1.000
_cell.length_c   1.000
_cell.angle_alpha   90.00
_cell.angle_beta   90.00
_cell.angle_gamma   90.00
#
_symmetry.space_group_name_H-M   'P 1'
#
loop_
_entity.id
_entity.type
_entity.pdbx_description
1 polymer ?
#
loop_
_entity_poly.entity_id
_entity_poly.type
_entity_poly.pdbx_seq_one_letter_code
_entity_poly.pdbx_strand_id
1 'polypeptide(L)'
;MLVWMLRQVMAGKGIWTGAALQRLLKEKANYRISAPAISALLKNQPRHMKAETLDALCTALECTPNDLWVYIPPETAKEAQ
;
A
#
# COMPACT_ATOMS: atom_id res chain seq x y z
N MET A 1 -14.88 -3.65 -7.94
CA MET A 1 -14.09 -4.23 -6.84
C MET A 1 -12.97 -3.29 -6.45
N LEU A 2 -12.72 -3.10 -5.15
CA LEU A 2 -11.54 -2.38 -4.69
C LEU A 2 -10.34 -3.32 -4.68
N VAL A 3 -9.18 -2.84 -5.12
CA VAL A 3 -7.94 -3.62 -5.19
C VAL A 3 -6.82 -2.87 -4.49
N TRP A 4 -6.06 -3.61 -3.69
CA TRP A 4 -4.94 -3.08 -2.91
C TRP A 4 -3.64 -3.20 -3.72
N MET A 5 -3.04 -2.05 -4.04
CA MET A 5 -1.92 -1.91 -4.98
C MET A 5 -0.56 -1.65 -4.32
N LEU A 6 -0.45 -1.83 -2.99
CA LEU A 6 0.77 -1.48 -2.25
C LEU A 6 2.05 -2.08 -2.87
N ARG A 7 2.02 -3.35 -3.29
CA ARG A 7 3.20 -3.99 -3.91
C ARG A 7 3.59 -3.35 -5.23
N GLN A 8 2.64 -2.98 -6.09
CA GLN A 8 2.94 -2.30 -7.34
C GLN A 8 3.52 -0.90 -7.09
N VAL A 9 2.92 -0.13 -6.17
CA VAL A 9 3.40 1.21 -5.82
C VAL A 9 4.82 1.15 -5.24
N MET A 10 5.08 0.17 -4.35
CA MET A 10 6.41 -0.06 -3.81
C MET A 10 7.44 -0.43 -4.88
N ALA A 11 7.09 -1.35 -5.79
CA ALA A 11 7.96 -1.76 -6.89
C ALA A 11 8.32 -0.57 -7.80
N GLY A 12 7.34 0.28 -8.14
CA GLY A 12 7.56 1.50 -8.92
C GLY A 12 8.50 2.51 -8.26
N LYS A 13 8.76 2.35 -6.95
CA LYS A 13 9.66 3.20 -6.16
C LYS A 13 10.93 2.48 -5.72
N GLY A 14 11.19 1.29 -6.27
CA GLY A 14 12.39 0.49 -5.98
C GLY A 14 12.39 -0.15 -4.58
N ILE A 15 11.23 -0.31 -3.95
CA ILE A 15 11.10 -0.87 -2.61
C ILE A 15 10.59 -2.30 -2.73
N TRP A 16 11.42 -3.27 -2.32
CA TRP A 16 11.12 -4.69 -2.55
C TRP A 16 10.87 -5.50 -1.28
N THR A 17 11.17 -4.94 -0.10
CA THR A 17 11.06 -5.67 1.17
C THR A 17 10.21 -4.93 2.18
N GLY A 18 9.56 -5.68 3.06
CA GLY A 18 8.81 -5.09 4.18
C GLY A 18 9.70 -4.30 5.14
N ALA A 19 10.94 -4.73 5.35
CA ALA A 19 11.91 -3.99 6.17
C ALA A 19 12.26 -2.63 5.55
N ALA A 20 12.44 -2.56 4.23
CA ALA A 20 12.67 -1.30 3.52
C ALA A 20 11.47 -0.36 3.65
N LEU A 21 10.24 -0.89 3.50
CA LEU A 21 9.02 -0.10 3.74
C LEU A 21 8.94 0.41 5.18
N GLN A 22 9.24 -0.44 6.17
CA GLN A 22 9.24 -0.07 7.59
C GLN A 22 10.18 1.09 7.88
N ARG A 23 11.38 1.00 7.31
CA ARG A 23 12.41 2.03 7.44
C ARG A 23 11.93 3.34 6.82
N LEU A 24 11.36 3.28 5.61
CA LEU A 24 10.86 4.45 4.90
C LEU A 24 9.70 5.14 5.63
N LEU A 25 8.75 4.37 6.18
CA LEU A 25 7.66 4.89 7.00
C LEU A 25 8.17 5.63 8.24
N LYS A 26 9.21 5.07 8.89
CA LYS A 26 9.83 5.71 10.06
C LYS A 26 10.59 6.98 9.67
N GLU A 27 11.34 6.95 8.57
CA GLU A 27 12.20 8.06 8.14
C GLU A 27 11.40 9.24 7.55
N LYS A 28 10.40 8.96 6.70
CA LYS A 28 9.66 10.01 5.97
C LYS A 28 8.35 10.43 6.62
N ALA A 29 7.68 9.54 7.35
CA ALA A 29 6.37 9.80 7.94
C ALA A 29 6.37 9.78 9.48
N ASN A 30 7.55 9.59 10.10
CA ASN A 30 7.68 9.36 11.55
C ASN A 30 6.73 8.28 12.09
N TYR A 31 6.40 7.29 11.24
CA TYR A 31 5.39 6.29 11.53
C TYR A 31 6.01 4.92 11.77
N ARG A 32 5.67 4.31 12.90
CA ARG A 32 6.17 2.98 13.28
C ARG A 32 5.05 1.96 13.20
N ILE A 33 5.30 0.91 12.44
CA ILE A 33 4.42 -0.25 12.29
C ILE A 33 5.22 -1.51 12.58
N SER A 34 4.58 -2.55 13.12
CA SER A 34 5.24 -3.82 13.44
C SER A 34 5.53 -4.63 12.17
N ALA A 35 6.56 -5.48 12.21
CA ALA A 35 6.90 -6.35 11.08
C ALA A 35 5.74 -7.30 10.67
N PRO A 36 4.98 -7.91 11.61
CA PRO A 36 3.78 -8.69 11.25
C PRO A 36 2.72 -7.86 10.52
N ALA A 37 2.50 -6.61 10.95
CA ALA A 37 1.51 -5.73 10.31
C ALA A 37 1.94 -5.32 8.89
N ILE A 38 3.22 -5.02 8.66
CA ILE A 38 3.74 -4.83 7.30
C ILE A 38 3.56 -6.09 6.46
N SER A 39 3.93 -7.25 6.99
CA SER A 39 3.75 -8.50 6.25
C SER A 39 2.28 -8.74 5.89
N ALA A 40 1.34 -8.35 6.74
CA ALA A 40 -0.09 -8.46 6.45
C ALA A 40 -0.50 -7.51 5.32
N LEU A 41 -0.07 -6.25 5.34
CA LEU A 41 -0.34 -5.26 4.29
C LEU A 41 0.24 -5.67 2.93
N LEU A 42 1.37 -6.37 2.90
CA LEU A 42 1.98 -6.84 1.64
C LEU A 42 1.28 -8.06 1.05
N LYS A 43 0.73 -8.93 1.89
CA LYS A 43 0.14 -10.21 1.47
C LYS A 43 -1.35 -10.09 1.17
N ASN A 44 -2.07 -9.27 1.94
CA ASN A 44 -3.52 -9.24 1.92
C ASN A 44 -4.05 -7.81 1.81
N GLN A 45 -5.21 -7.67 1.19
CA GLN A 45 -6.00 -6.45 1.26
C GLN A 45 -6.47 -6.24 2.71
N PRO A 46 -6.19 -5.08 3.34
CA PRO A 46 -6.60 -4.85 4.72
C PRO A 46 -8.11 -4.63 4.80
N ARG A 47 -8.78 -5.29 5.76
CA ARG A 47 -10.22 -5.13 6.02
C ARG A 47 -10.52 -3.80 6.72
N HIS A 48 -9.61 -3.39 7.60
CA HIS A 48 -9.65 -2.13 8.31
C HIS A 48 -8.25 -1.52 8.29
N MET A 49 -8.17 -0.22 8.06
CA MET A 49 -6.93 0.52 8.10
C MET A 49 -7.18 1.89 8.72
N LYS A 50 -6.27 2.28 9.60
CA LYS A 50 -6.30 3.61 10.21
C LYS A 50 -5.91 4.65 9.17
N ALA A 51 -6.57 5.82 9.22
CA ALA A 51 -6.28 6.92 8.29
C ALA A 51 -4.80 7.34 8.40
N GLU A 52 -4.25 7.34 9.61
CA GLU A 52 -2.84 7.66 9.86
C GLU A 52 -1.88 6.67 9.21
N THR A 53 -2.24 5.38 9.10
CA THR A 53 -1.43 4.41 8.37
C THR A 53 -1.44 4.70 6.87
N LEU A 54 -2.61 5.05 6.32
CA LEU A 54 -2.75 5.39 4.91
C LEU A 54 -1.99 6.67 4.56
N ASP A 55 -2.13 7.70 5.40
CA ASP A 55 -1.41 8.97 5.28
C ASP A 55 0.12 8.76 5.34
N ALA A 56 0.58 7.95 6.29
CA ALA A 56 1.99 7.60 6.40
C ALA A 56 2.51 6.83 5.17
N LEU A 57 1.72 5.91 4.61
CA LEU A 57 2.06 5.21 3.37
C LEU A 57 2.14 6.19 2.20
N CYS A 58 1.17 7.08 2.06
CA CYS A 58 1.16 8.10 1.01
C CYS A 58 2.36 9.04 1.13
N THR A 59 2.71 9.48 2.34
CA THR A 59 3.89 10.32 2.62
C THR A 59 5.20 9.57 2.32
N ALA A 60 5.35 8.35 2.84
CA ALA A 60 6.59 7.60 2.69
C ALA A 60 6.83 7.16 1.25
N LEU A 61 5.76 6.75 0.57
CA LEU A 61 5.80 6.36 -0.82
C LEU A 61 5.62 7.56 -1.74
N GLU A 62 5.39 8.80 -1.32
CA GLU A 62 5.15 9.91 -2.26
C GLU A 62 4.10 9.54 -3.33
N CYS A 63 2.94 9.06 -2.87
CA CYS A 63 1.80 8.67 -3.70
C CYS A 63 0.49 9.16 -3.07
N THR A 64 -0.61 8.99 -3.78
CA THR A 64 -1.96 9.33 -3.30
C THR A 64 -2.69 8.07 -2.79
N PRO A 65 -3.77 8.24 -1.99
CA PRO A 65 -4.62 7.12 -1.60
C PRO A 65 -5.18 6.31 -2.77
N ASN A 66 -5.46 6.95 -3.90
CA ASN A 66 -5.98 6.28 -5.12
C ASN A 66 -4.93 5.38 -5.79
N ASP A 67 -3.64 5.66 -5.60
CA ASP A 67 -2.58 4.78 -6.11
C ASP A 67 -2.52 3.47 -5.31
N LEU A 68 -2.93 3.50 -4.03
CA LEU A 68 -2.94 2.35 -3.14
C LEU A 68 -4.25 1.58 -3.20
N TRP A 69 -5.37 2.28 -3.38
CA TRP A 69 -6.73 1.72 -3.49
C TRP A 69 -7.36 2.05 -4.84
N VAL A 70 -7.37 1.06 -5.73
CA VAL A 70 -7.94 1.22 -7.07
C VAL A 70 -9.31 0.56 -7.11
N TYR A 71 -10.31 1.30 -7.57
CA TYR A 71 -11.62 0.75 -7.90
C TYR A 71 -11.63 0.25 -9.35
N ILE A 72 -11.90 -1.04 -9.53
CA ILE A 72 -12.11 -1.66 -10.85
C ILE A 72 -13.61 -1.89 -11.02
N PRO A 73 -14.29 -1.22 -11.96
CA PRO A 73 -15.70 -1.48 -12.23
C PRO A 73 -15.89 -2.91 -12.77
N PRO A 74 -17.04 -3.55 -12.50
CA PRO A 74 -17.29 -4.94 -12.91
C PRO A 74 -17.34 -5.13 -14.43
N GLU A 75 -17.58 -4.06 -15.21
CA GLU A 75 -17.68 -4.12 -16.66
C GLU A 75 -16.30 -4.32 -17.35
N THR A 76 -15.25 -3.67 -16.84
CA THR A 76 -13.87 -3.81 -17.33
C THR A 76 -13.24 -5.17 -16.99
N ALA A 77 -13.81 -5.93 -16.04
CA ALA A 77 -13.34 -7.27 -15.73
C ALA A 77 -13.71 -8.31 -16.82
N LYS A 78 -14.61 -7.95 -17.74
CA LYS A 78 -15.12 -8.86 -18.80
C LYS A 78 -14.32 -8.80 -20.10
N GLU A 79 -13.54 -7.75 -20.34
CA GLU A 79 -12.85 -7.51 -21.62
C GLU A 79 -11.39 -8.00 -21.63
N ALA A 80 -10.89 -8.54 -20.52
CA ALA A 80 -9.55 -9.14 -20.42
C ALA A 80 -9.55 -10.68 -20.55
N GLN A 81 -10.62 -11.28 -21.10
CA GLN A 81 -10.73 -12.70 -21.40
C GLN A 81 -10.87 -12.95 -22.90
#